data_AF-A0A7D9I6Q7-F1
#
_entry.id   AF-A0A7D9I6Q7-F1
#
_cell.length_a   1.000
_cell.length_b   1.000
_cell.length_c   1.000
_cell.angle_alpha   90.00
_cell.angle_beta   90.00
_cell.angle_gamma   90.00
#
_symmetry.space_group_name_H-M   'P 1'
#
loop_
_entity.id
_entity.type
_entity.pdbx_description
1 polymer ?
#
loop_
_entity_poly.entity_id
_entity_poly.type
_entity_poly.pdbx_seq_one_letter_code
_entity_poly.pdbx_strand_id
1 'polypeptide(L)'
;MGKNVKSNTISQLKTDNSVISDNKLKSEAFNDFFVNIGAKLAAEIEDNSLNTNSFARGDSRPTTDSNLFFKFSEINEDEVIYQLRSLKISKSTGLDNIPAKALKISADIVGPPLTWIFNLSIKKGEYVDEWKKA
;
A
#
# COMPACT_ATOMS: atom_id res chain seq x y z
N MET A 1 -38.49 0.81 4.26
CA MET A 1 -38.28 -0.52 3.65
C MET A 1 -36.97 -1.12 4.18
N GLY A 2 -37.02 -2.20 4.95
CA GLY A 2 -35.83 -2.90 5.45
C GLY A 2 -35.17 -3.74 4.36
N LYS A 3 -33.84 -3.64 4.24
CA LYS A 3 -33.05 -4.50 3.35
C LYS A 3 -33.05 -5.92 3.91
N ASN A 4 -33.54 -6.87 3.12
CA ASN A 4 -33.48 -8.29 3.43
C ASN A 4 -32.02 -8.77 3.24
N VAL A 5 -31.26 -8.85 4.33
CA VAL A 5 -29.88 -9.35 4.30
C VAL A 5 -29.97 -10.88 4.29
N LYS A 6 -29.73 -11.49 3.13
CA LYS A 6 -29.50 -12.94 3.06
C LYS A 6 -28.25 -13.24 3.88
N SER A 7 -28.42 -13.85 5.05
CA SER A 7 -27.30 -14.35 5.84
C SER A 7 -26.66 -15.51 5.07
N ASN A 8 -25.45 -15.31 4.57
CA ASN A 8 -24.70 -16.34 3.87
C ASN A 8 -24.00 -17.21 4.91
N THR A 9 -24.77 -18.09 5.57
CA THR A 9 -24.26 -18.92 6.67
C THR A 9 -23.64 -20.18 6.09
N ILE A 10 -22.34 -20.39 6.31
CA ILE A 10 -21.65 -21.63 5.92
C ILE A 10 -22.20 -22.77 6.79
N SER A 11 -23.05 -23.62 6.23
CA SER A 11 -23.73 -24.68 6.97
C SER A 11 -22.75 -25.75 7.45
N GLN A 12 -21.75 -26.09 6.64
CA GLN A 12 -20.80 -27.17 6.91
C GLN A 12 -19.42 -26.84 6.33
N LEU A 13 -18.37 -27.28 7.02
CA LEU A 13 -16.98 -27.22 6.59
C LEU A 13 -16.48 -28.64 6.37
N LYS A 14 -16.00 -28.96 5.17
CA LYS A 14 -15.38 -30.27 4.89
C LYS A 14 -13.87 -30.15 5.07
N THR A 15 -13.32 -30.96 5.96
CA THR A 15 -11.88 -31.16 6.14
C THR A 15 -11.50 -32.55 5.63
N ASP A 16 -10.20 -32.82 5.46
CA ASP A 16 -9.71 -34.10 4.91
C ASP A 16 -10.24 -35.33 5.66
N ASN A 17 -10.52 -35.17 6.96
CA ASN A 17 -10.96 -36.27 7.82
C ASN A 17 -12.43 -36.20 8.27
N SER A 18 -13.19 -35.12 7.98
CA SER A 18 -14.55 -34.98 8.52
C SER A 18 -15.40 -33.86 7.90
N VAL A 19 -16.71 -33.88 8.18
CA VAL A 19 -17.63 -32.77 7.91
C VAL A 19 -18.04 -32.12 9.23
N ILE A 20 -17.68 -30.85 9.40
CA ILE A 20 -17.87 -30.08 10.63
C ILE A 20 -19.04 -29.12 10.43
N SER A 21 -20.11 -29.31 11.23
CA SER A 21 -21.30 -28.43 11.20
C SER A 21 -21.33 -27.43 12.36
N ASP A 22 -20.66 -27.75 13.47
CA ASP A 22 -20.58 -26.89 14.65
C ASP A 22 -19.67 -25.68 14.42
N ASN A 23 -20.12 -24.49 14.84
CA ASN A 23 -19.43 -23.24 14.56
C ASN A 23 -18.13 -23.08 15.36
N LYS A 24 -18.04 -23.62 16.57
CA LYS A 24 -16.82 -23.58 17.37
C LYS A 24 -15.75 -24.46 16.72
N LEU A 25 -16.13 -25.68 16.34
CA LEU A 25 -15.23 -26.61 15.65
C LEU A 25 -14.79 -26.07 14.27
N LYS A 26 -15.64 -25.33 13.55
CA LYS A 26 -15.24 -24.64 12.32
C LYS A 26 -14.13 -23.62 12.60
N SER A 27 -14.30 -22.79 13.63
CA SER A 27 -13.30 -21.78 14.00
C SER A 27 -11.97 -22.40 14.43
N GLU A 28 -12.02 -23.49 15.20
CA GLU A 28 -10.84 -24.26 15.59
C GLU A 28 -10.13 -24.83 14.36
N ALA A 29 -10.86 -25.45 13.41
CA ALA A 29 -10.28 -25.97 12.17
C ALA A 29 -9.64 -24.87 11.30
N PHE A 30 -10.24 -23.68 11.22
CA PHE A 30 -9.65 -22.54 10.52
C PHE A 30 -8.36 -22.05 11.20
N ASN A 31 -8.39 -21.92 12.53
CA ASN A 31 -7.22 -21.49 13.29
C ASN A 31 -6.07 -22.50 13.11
N ASP A 32 -6.36 -23.78 13.25
CA ASP A 32 -5.38 -24.85 13.08
C ASP A 32 -4.80 -24.86 11.65
N PHE A 33 -5.62 -24.61 10.63
CA PHE A 33 -5.13 -24.49 9.26
C PHE A 33 -4.16 -23.31 9.11
N PHE A 34 -4.59 -22.10 9.47
CA PHE A 34 -3.82 -20.88 9.20
C PHE A 34 -2.59 -20.72 10.10
N VAL A 35 -2.60 -21.25 11.33
CA VAL A 35 -1.41 -21.27 12.20
C VAL A 35 -0.34 -22.22 11.65
N ASN A 36 -0.76 -23.37 11.10
CA ASN A 36 0.19 -24.43 10.75
C ASN A 36 0.59 -24.47 9.28
N ILE A 37 -0.16 -23.84 8.36
CA ILE A 37 0.11 -23.94 6.92
C ILE A 37 1.51 -23.42 6.55
N GLY A 38 1.99 -22.35 7.20
CA GLY A 38 3.34 -21.83 6.97
C GLY A 38 4.43 -22.83 7.35
N ALA A 39 4.33 -23.45 8.54
CA ALA A 39 5.29 -24.43 9.00
C ALA A 39 5.26 -25.73 8.16
N LYS A 40 4.07 -26.18 7.75
CA LYS A 40 3.91 -27.35 6.86
C LYS A 40 4.58 -27.10 5.51
N LEU A 41 4.29 -25.98 4.86
CA LEU A 41 4.90 -25.61 3.58
C LEU A 41 6.41 -25.43 3.71
N ALA A 42 6.89 -24.83 4.81
CA ALA A 42 8.33 -24.69 5.06
C ALA A 42 9.03 -26.04 5.20
N ALA A 43 8.38 -27.05 5.77
CA ALA A 43 8.92 -28.42 5.89
C ALA A 43 8.87 -29.21 4.57
N GLU A 44 7.95 -28.88 3.66
CA GLU A 44 7.84 -29.49 2.32
C GLU A 44 8.84 -28.92 1.30
N ILE A 45 9.32 -27.70 1.55
CA ILE A 45 10.43 -27.14 0.78
C ILE A 45 11.69 -27.95 1.11
N GLU A 46 12.16 -28.75 0.15
CA GLU A 46 13.48 -29.40 0.26
C GLU A 46 14.52 -28.36 0.65
N ASP A 47 15.33 -28.66 1.66
CA ASP A 47 16.52 -27.90 2.04
C ASP A 47 17.59 -28.07 0.94
N ASN A 48 17.25 -27.65 -0.27
CA ASN A 48 18.22 -27.18 -1.24
C ASN A 48 18.79 -25.94 -0.59
N SER A 49 19.84 -26.16 0.21
CA SER A 49 20.68 -25.14 0.83
C SER A 49 21.30 -24.24 -0.24
N LEU A 50 20.46 -23.46 -0.92
CA LEU A 50 20.82 -22.19 -1.48
C LEU A 50 21.22 -21.39 -0.26
N ASN A 51 22.53 -21.43 0.01
CA ASN A 51 23.22 -20.67 1.03
C ASN A 51 22.56 -19.31 1.20
N THR A 52 21.66 -19.19 2.17
CA THR A 52 20.88 -17.96 2.43
C THR A 52 21.79 -16.86 2.96
N ASN A 53 23.05 -17.18 3.30
CA ASN A 53 24.08 -16.17 3.49
C ASN A 53 24.41 -15.38 2.23
N SER A 54 23.98 -15.82 1.03
CA SER A 54 24.10 -14.99 -0.19
C SER A 54 23.16 -13.78 -0.16
N PHE A 55 22.04 -13.85 0.58
CA PHE A 55 21.11 -12.73 0.76
C PHE A 55 21.33 -11.98 2.08
N ALA A 56 21.89 -12.64 3.10
CA ALA A 56 22.12 -12.05 4.43
C ALA A 56 23.55 -11.52 4.65
N ARG A 57 24.52 -11.86 3.79
CA ARG A 57 25.85 -11.22 3.80
C ARG A 57 25.89 -10.16 2.72
N GLY A 58 25.93 -8.91 3.14
CA GLY A 58 26.10 -7.72 2.31
C GLY A 58 27.44 -7.62 1.56
N ASP A 59 28.02 -8.74 1.13
CA ASP A 59 29.25 -8.82 0.33
C ASP A 59 29.05 -9.54 -1.01
N SER A 60 27.90 -10.17 -1.24
CA SER A 60 27.50 -10.62 -2.58
C SER A 60 26.70 -9.51 -3.23
N ARG A 61 27.38 -8.48 -3.72
CA ARG A 61 26.76 -7.45 -4.57
C ARG A 61 26.02 -8.22 -5.69
N PRO A 62 24.67 -8.22 -5.73
CA PRO A 62 23.97 -8.78 -6.88
C PRO A 62 24.57 -8.07 -8.07
N THR A 63 24.96 -8.80 -9.12
CA THR A 63 25.34 -8.20 -10.40
C THR A 63 24.24 -7.21 -10.71
N THR A 64 24.55 -5.95 -10.45
CA THR A 64 23.56 -4.91 -10.45
C THR A 64 23.36 -4.68 -11.91
N ASP A 65 22.38 -5.35 -12.51
CA ASP A 65 21.72 -4.79 -13.67
C ASP A 65 21.32 -3.41 -13.18
N SER A 66 22.11 -2.41 -13.57
CA SER A 66 22.05 -1.02 -13.11
C SER A 66 20.71 -0.35 -13.46
N ASN A 67 19.80 -1.13 -14.05
CA ASN A 67 18.45 -0.82 -14.46
C ASN A 67 17.36 -1.36 -13.50
N LEU A 68 17.68 -2.12 -12.44
CA LEU A 68 16.68 -2.62 -11.47
C LEU A 68 16.50 -1.73 -10.24
N PHE A 69 17.03 -0.50 -10.24
CA PHE A 69 16.74 0.46 -9.19
C PHE A 69 15.43 1.18 -9.47
N PHE A 70 14.49 1.09 -8.52
CA PHE A 70 13.34 1.96 -8.49
C PHE A 70 13.83 3.42 -8.47
N LYS A 71 13.37 4.20 -9.45
CA LYS A 71 13.65 5.63 -9.57
C LYS A 71 12.34 6.36 -9.73
N PHE A 72 12.16 7.42 -8.96
CA PHE A 72 11.08 8.36 -9.21
C PHE A 72 11.36 9.15 -10.49
N SER A 73 10.32 9.32 -11.30
CA SER A 73 10.33 10.29 -12.40
C SER A 73 10.06 11.69 -11.84
N GLU A 74 10.57 12.72 -12.53
CA GLU A 74 10.19 14.09 -12.24
C GLU A 74 8.69 14.28 -12.51
N ILE A 75 8.04 15.02 -11.62
CA ILE A 75 6.65 15.44 -11.73
C ILE A 75 6.55 16.54 -12.78
N ASN A 76 5.57 16.40 -13.67
CA ASN A 76 5.26 17.37 -14.71
C ASN A 76 4.40 18.51 -14.15
N GLU A 77 4.68 19.74 -14.57
CA GLU A 77 3.92 20.93 -14.17
C GLU A 77 2.44 20.86 -14.58
N ASP A 78 2.15 20.41 -15.81
CA ASP A 78 0.77 20.24 -16.30
C ASP A 78 -0.02 19.26 -15.44
N GLU A 79 0.65 18.22 -14.92
CA GLU A 79 0.03 17.28 -13.99
C GLU A 79 -0.34 17.97 -12.67
N VAL A 80 0.56 18.76 -12.10
CA VAL A 80 0.29 19.51 -10.86
C VAL A 80 -0.85 20.52 -11.07
N ILE A 81 -0.82 21.28 -12.16
CA ILE A 81 -1.87 22.23 -12.52
C ILE A 81 -3.21 21.51 -12.70
N TYR A 82 -3.22 20.37 -13.40
CA TYR A 82 -4.41 19.54 -13.56
C TYR A 82 -4.96 19.09 -12.21
N GLN A 83 -4.10 18.59 -11.30
CA GLN A 83 -4.52 18.15 -9.97
C GLN A 83 -5.11 19.32 -9.16
N LEU A 84 -4.49 20.50 -9.17
CA LEU A 84 -5.03 21.71 -8.54
C LEU A 84 -6.39 22.10 -9.10
N ARG A 85 -6.57 22.03 -10.42
CA ARG A 85 -7.86 22.29 -11.08
C ARG A 85 -8.90 21.21 -10.77
N SER A 86 -8.48 19.99 -10.44
CA SER A 86 -9.38 18.88 -10.12
C SER A 86 -9.92 18.91 -8.68
N LEU A 87 -9.40 19.81 -7.82
CA LEU A 87 -9.79 19.89 -6.42
C LEU A 87 -11.31 20.08 -6.24
N LYS A 88 -11.87 19.31 -5.29
CA LYS A 88 -13.28 19.41 -4.87
C LYS A 88 -13.43 20.53 -3.86
N ILE A 89 -14.11 21.60 -4.27
CA ILE A 89 -14.34 22.80 -3.44
C ILE A 89 -15.13 22.49 -2.15
N SER A 90 -15.91 21.41 -2.14
CA SER A 90 -16.72 21.00 -1.00
C SER A 90 -15.94 20.27 0.11
N LYS A 91 -14.62 20.16 0.00
CA LYS A 91 -13.78 19.50 1.00
C LYS A 91 -13.30 20.49 2.05
N SER A 92 -13.00 19.98 3.24
CA SER A 92 -12.42 20.77 4.32
C SER A 92 -11.08 21.35 3.91
N THR A 93 -10.84 22.57 4.38
CA THR A 93 -9.55 23.24 4.24
C THR A 93 -8.48 22.54 5.08
N GLY A 94 -7.24 22.53 4.60
CA GLY A 94 -6.09 21.99 5.34
C GLY A 94 -5.68 22.88 6.52
N LEU A 95 -4.58 22.49 7.18
CA LEU A 95 -4.00 23.24 8.31
C LEU A 95 -3.54 24.66 7.92
N ASP A 96 -3.28 24.89 6.64
CA ASP A 96 -2.89 26.17 6.06
C ASP A 96 -4.04 27.19 5.97
N ASN A 97 -5.28 26.77 6.23
CA ASN A 97 -6.48 27.58 6.05
C ASN A 97 -6.67 28.13 4.62
N ILE A 98 -6.06 27.51 3.59
CA ILE A 98 -6.21 27.91 2.18
C ILE A 98 -7.34 27.09 1.53
N PRO A 99 -8.50 27.70 1.19
CA PRO A 99 -9.61 26.94 0.63
C PRO A 99 -9.27 26.31 -0.73
N ALA A 100 -9.77 25.10 -0.99
CA ALA A 100 -9.59 24.41 -2.28
C ALA A 100 -10.02 25.27 -3.50
N LYS A 101 -11.01 26.15 -3.33
CA LYS A 101 -11.43 27.11 -4.36
C LYS A 101 -10.31 28.09 -4.73
N ALA A 102 -9.55 28.58 -3.74
CA ALA A 102 -8.46 29.50 -3.98
C ALA A 102 -7.35 28.82 -4.79
N LEU A 103 -6.92 27.62 -4.36
CA LEU A 103 -5.92 26.81 -5.06
C LEU A 103 -6.33 26.50 -6.51
N LYS A 104 -7.61 26.21 -6.73
CA LYS A 104 -8.15 25.93 -8.07
C LYS A 104 -8.13 27.15 -8.99
N ILE A 105 -8.43 28.34 -8.47
CA ILE A 105 -8.39 29.60 -9.23
C ILE A 105 -6.95 30.02 -9.52
N SER A 106 -6.04 29.82 -8.56
CA SER A 106 -4.63 30.17 -8.71
C SER A 106 -3.76 29.06 -9.30
N ALA A 107 -4.35 28.01 -9.86
CA ALA A 107 -3.63 26.79 -10.27
C ALA A 107 -2.46 27.08 -11.21
N ASP A 108 -2.63 27.96 -12.19
CA ASP A 108 -1.58 28.34 -13.15
C ASP A 108 -0.46 29.18 -12.52
N ILE A 109 -0.72 29.80 -11.36
CA ILE A 109 0.25 30.63 -10.64
C ILE A 109 1.03 29.78 -9.64
N VAL A 110 0.35 28.90 -8.90
CA VAL A 110 0.96 28.10 -7.84
C VAL A 110 1.46 26.73 -8.32
N GLY A 111 1.01 26.26 -9.49
CA GLY A 111 1.44 25.01 -10.10
C GLY A 111 2.96 24.93 -10.34
N PRO A 112 3.58 25.92 -11.03
CA PRO A 112 5.02 25.92 -11.25
C PRO A 112 5.86 25.84 -9.96
N PRO A 113 5.66 26.71 -8.94
CA PRO A 113 6.45 26.63 -7.72
C PRO A 113 6.18 25.35 -6.91
N LEU A 114 4.95 24.82 -6.88
CA LEU A 114 4.65 23.54 -6.22
C LEU A 114 5.35 22.36 -6.90
N THR A 115 5.36 22.34 -8.24
CA THR A 115 6.08 21.32 -9.03
C THR A 115 7.56 21.31 -8.68
N TRP A 116 8.16 22.51 -8.59
CA TRP A 116 9.57 22.64 -8.20
C TRP A 116 9.82 22.10 -6.78
N ILE A 117 8.96 22.42 -5.81
CA ILE A 117 9.09 21.90 -4.43
C ILE A 117 8.97 20.37 -4.41
N PHE A 118 7.99 19.79 -5.12
CA PHE A 118 7.82 18.33 -5.13
C PHE A 118 9.02 17.60 -5.75
N ASN A 119 9.54 18.09 -6.88
CA ASN A 119 10.72 17.52 -7.51
C ASN A 119 11.97 17.69 -6.64
N LEU A 120 12.09 18.82 -5.93
CA LEU A 120 13.16 19.02 -4.96
C LEU A 120 13.09 18.01 -3.81
N SER A 121 11.89 17.75 -3.30
CA SER A 121 11.65 16.74 -2.26
C SER A 121 12.02 15.34 -2.71
N ILE A 122 11.63 14.94 -3.92
CA ILE A 122 12.00 13.64 -4.50
C ILE A 122 13.53 13.53 -4.63
N LYS A 123 14.18 14.58 -5.13
CA LYS A 123 15.63 14.57 -5.39
C LYS A 123 16.47 14.55 -4.12
N LYS A 124 16.05 15.26 -3.08
CA LYS A 124 16.80 15.39 -1.82
C LYS A 124 16.36 14.42 -0.73
N GLY A 125 15.17 13.84 -0.85
CA GLY A 125 14.55 13.09 0.24
C GLY A 125 14.11 13.96 1.42
N GLU A 126 13.97 15.27 1.21
CA GLU A 126 13.58 16.26 2.23
C GLU A 126 12.16 16.77 1.99
N TYR A 127 11.36 16.89 3.04
CA TYR A 127 9.94 17.24 2.92
C TYR A 127 9.58 18.37 3.90
N VAL A 128 8.65 19.23 3.49
CA VAL A 128 8.11 20.31 4.33
C VAL A 128 7.49 19.70 5.59
N ASP A 129 7.98 20.09 6.77
CA ASP A 129 7.57 19.48 8.04
C ASP A 129 6.09 19.68 8.34
N GLU A 130 5.51 20.80 7.91
CA GLU A 130 4.08 21.08 8.08
C GLU A 130 3.20 20.09 7.30
N TRP A 131 3.65 19.62 6.14
CA TRP A 131 2.89 18.65 5.33
C TRP A 131 2.81 17.27 6.01
N LYS A 132 3.73 16.95 6.92
CA LYS A 132 3.73 15.70 7.70
C LYS A 132 2.71 15.71 8.85
N LYS A 133 2.14 16.87 9.16
CA LYS A 133 1.20 17.06 10.29
C LYS A 133 -0.27 16.97 9.87
N ALA A 134 -0.53 16.87 8.57
CA ALA A 134 -1.87 16.81 7.98
C ALA A 134 -2.49 15.41 8.05
#